data_AF-A0A357ZKB4-F1
#
_entry.id   AF-A0A357ZKB4-F1
#
_cell.length_a   1.000
_cell.length_b   1.000
_cell.length_c   1.000
_cell.angle_alpha   90.00
_cell.angle_beta   90.00
_cell.angle_gamma   90.00
#
_symmetry.space_group_name_H-M   'P 1'
#
loop_
_entity.id
_entity.type
_entity.pdbx_description
1 polymer ?
#
loop_
_entity_poly.entity_id
_entity_poly.type
_entity_poly.pdbx_seq_one_letter_code
_entity_poly.pdbx_strand_id
1 'polypeptide(L)' 'MRIIAGSAKGRRLAAPAGRDIRPTADRAKEALFSIIAPCLPDAAVLDLFAGTGALGLEALSRGAGEVIFVDCG' A
#
# COMPACT_ATOMS: atom_id res chain seq x y z
N MET A 1 -2.21 5.68 9.55
CA MET A 1 -1.46 5.09 8.42
C MET A 1 -1.04 6.20 7.46
N ARG A 2 0.09 6.04 6.79
CA ARG A 2 0.59 6.99 5.77
C ARG A 2 1.36 6.24 4.69
N ILE A 3 1.54 6.90 3.54
CA ILE A 3 2.46 6.47 2.49
C ILE A 3 3.89 6.79 2.92
N ILE A 4 4.81 5.82 2.77
CA ILE A 4 6.16 5.86 3.33
C ILE A 4 7.17 6.41 2.33
N ALA A 5 7.08 6.03 1.05
CA ALA A 5 8.02 6.46 0.02
C ALA A 5 7.35 6.69 -1.33
N GLY A 6 8.12 7.13 -2.32
CA GLY A 6 7.65 7.40 -3.67
C GLY A 6 6.99 8.77 -3.85
N SER A 7 6.26 8.94 -4.94
CA SER A 7 5.65 10.21 -5.37
C SER A 7 4.60 10.76 -4.40
N ALA A 8 3.98 9.90 -3.62
CA ALA A 8 2.93 10.22 -2.66
C ALA A 8 3.41 10.21 -1.19
N LYS A 9 4.73 10.19 -0.97
CA LYS A 9 5.35 10.11 0.36
C LYS A 9 4.75 11.11 1.35
N GLY A 10 4.42 10.63 2.54
CA GLY A 10 3.90 11.45 3.64
C GLY A 10 2.38 11.68 3.60
N ARG A 11 1.68 11.32 2.52
CA ARG A 11 0.22 11.41 2.48
C ARG A 11 -0.41 10.51 3.55
N ARG A 12 -1.30 11.09 4.36
CA ARG A 12 -2.07 10.36 5.36
C ARG A 12 -3.19 9.59 4.67
N LEU A 13 -3.42 8.37 5.11
CA LEU A 13 -4.53 7.55 4.64
C LEU A 13 -5.68 7.64 5.63
N ALA A 14 -6.90 7.74 5.11
CA ALA A 14 -8.11 7.64 5.93
C ALA A 14 -8.15 6.25 6.58
N ALA A 15 -8.50 6.22 7.86
CA ALA A 15 -8.71 4.98 8.59
C ALA A 15 -10.21 4.80 8.85
N PRO A 16 -10.76 3.58 8.64
CA PRO A 16 -12.11 3.25 9.07
C PRO A 16 -12.33 3.56 10.55
N ALA A 17 -13.55 3.94 10.91
CA ALA A 17 -13.90 4.17 12.30
C ALA A 17 -13.96 2.82 13.04
N GLY A 18 -13.07 2.59 14.00
CA GLY A 18 -13.05 1.36 14.80
C GLY A 18 -11.67 1.00 15.33
N ARG A 19 -11.61 0.06 16.28
CA ARG A 19 -10.36 -0.47 16.86
C ARG A 19 -9.99 -1.87 16.35
N ASP A 20 -10.84 -2.50 15.54
CA ASP A 20 -10.62 -3.86 15.03
C ASP A 20 -9.69 -3.93 13.81
N ILE A 21 -9.15 -2.79 13.38
CA ILE A 21 -8.13 -2.76 12.32
C ILE A 21 -6.75 -2.97 12.93
N ARG A 22 -6.04 -4.00 12.45
CA ARG A 22 -4.61 -4.19 12.70
C ARG A 22 -3.83 -3.62 11.52
N PRO A 23 -3.38 -2.35 11.56
CA PRO A 23 -2.67 -1.77 10.43
C PRO A 23 -1.34 -2.48 10.19
N THR A 24 -0.98 -2.68 8.93
CA THR A 24 0.36 -3.16 8.57
C THR A 24 1.39 -2.14 9.05
N ALA A 25 2.32 -2.59 9.90
CA ALA A 25 3.35 -1.73 10.47
C ALA A 25 4.23 -1.11 9.38
N ASP A 26 4.67 0.13 9.58
CA ASP A 26 5.51 0.85 8.60
C ASP A 26 6.76 0.05 8.24
N ARG A 27 7.42 -0.58 9.23
CA ARG A 27 8.59 -1.44 9.01
C ARG A 27 8.28 -2.67 8.14
N ALA A 28 7.09 -3.26 8.28
CA ALA A 28 6.69 -4.42 7.47
C ALA A 28 6.43 -3.99 6.01
N LYS A 29 5.79 -2.84 5.81
CA LYS A 29 5.64 -2.24 4.46
C LYS A 29 6.99 -1.94 3.83
N GLU A 30 7.90 -1.30 4.56
CA GLU A 30 9.25 -1.01 4.06
C GLU A 30 10.00 -2.28 3.64
N ALA A 31 9.99 -3.31 4.49
CA ALA A 31 10.64 -4.58 4.19
C ALA A 31 10.06 -5.24 2.92
N LEU A 32 8.73 -5.29 2.81
CA LEU A 32 8.06 -5.83 1.63
C LEU A 32 8.48 -5.10 0.35
N PHE A 33 8.37 -3.77 0.34
CA PHE A 33 8.71 -2.98 -0.85
C PHE A 33 10.21 -2.93 -1.15
N SER A 34 11.06 -3.13 -0.14
CA SER A 34 12.49 -3.31 -0.36
C SER A 34 12.77 -4.61 -1.12
N ILE A 35 12.03 -5.69 -0.83
CA ILE A 35 12.21 -6.99 -1.50
C ILE A 35 11.74 -6.93 -2.95
N ILE A 36 10.60 -6.29 -3.22
CA ILE A 36 9.99 -6.29 -4.58
C ILE A 36 10.36 -5.07 -5.43
N ALA A 37 11.20 -4.15 -4.93
CA ALA A 37 11.54 -2.90 -5.63
C ALA A 37 11.97 -3.08 -7.10
N PRO A 38 12.79 -4.07 -7.49
CA PRO A 38 13.19 -4.24 -8.89
C PRO A 38 12.05 -4.61 -9.83
N CYS A 39 10.99 -5.22 -9.31
CA CYS A 39 9.85 -5.72 -10.10
C CYS A 39 8.68 -4.73 -10.14
N LEU A 40 8.78 -3.62 -9.41
CA LEU A 40 7.66 -2.72 -9.18
C LEU A 40 7.41 -1.67 -10.29
N PRO A 41 8.43 -1.11 -10.98
CA PRO A 41 8.20 -0.14 -12.04
C PRO A 41 7.25 -0.67 -13.12
N ASP A 42 6.19 0.09 -13.40
CA ASP A 42 5.13 -0.21 -14.37
C ASP A 42 4.38 -1.53 -14.14
N ALA A 43 4.53 -2.15 -12.96
CA ALA A 43 3.87 -3.41 -12.65
C ALA A 43 2.35 -3.25 -12.48
N ALA A 44 1.61 -4.29 -12.88
CA ALA A 44 0.23 -4.49 -12.49
C ALA A 44 0.18 -5.22 -11.14
N VAL A 45 -0.43 -4.60 -10.13
CA VAL A 45 -0.51 -5.15 -8.77
C VAL A 45 -1.96 -5.47 -8.41
N LEU A 46 -2.18 -6.59 -7.74
CA LEU A 46 -3.46 -6.96 -7.18
C LEU A 46 -3.38 -6.97 -5.65
N ASP A 47 -4.16 -6.12 -4.99
CA ASP A 47 -4.30 -6.05 -3.54
C ASP A 47 -5.61 -6.72 -3.13
N LEU A 48 -5.55 -8.01 -2.76
CA LEU A 48 -6.71 -8.90 -2.61
C LEU A 48 -7.56 -8.68 -1.35
N PHE A 49 -6.97 -8.05 -0.33
CA PHE A 49 -7.62 -7.72 0.93
C PHE A 49 -7.22 -6.29 1.30
N ALA A 50 -7.56 -5.38 0.41
CA ALA A 50 -6.98 -4.05 0.36
C ALA A 50 -7.22 -3.26 1.66
N GLY A 51 -8.34 -3.48 2.33
CA GLY A 51 -8.84 -2.71 3.45
C GLY A 51 -8.84 -1.23 3.09
N THR A 52 -7.96 -0.47 3.74
CA THR A 52 -7.77 0.96 3.45
C THR A 52 -6.94 1.24 2.19
N GLY A 53 -6.60 0.21 1.42
CA GLY A 53 -5.71 0.27 0.26
C GLY A 53 -4.25 0.58 0.61
N ALA A 54 -3.82 0.38 1.86
CA ALA A 54 -2.53 0.91 2.33
C ALA A 54 -1.32 0.32 1.57
N LEU A 55 -1.40 -0.95 1.14
CA LEU A 55 -0.34 -1.60 0.38
C LEU A 55 -0.39 -1.22 -1.10
N GLY A 56 -1.55 -1.34 -1.75
CA GLY A 56 -1.69 -0.94 -3.14
C GLY A 56 -1.39 0.55 -3.41
N LEU A 57 -1.78 1.45 -2.51
CA LEU A 57 -1.43 2.88 -2.64
C LEU A 57 0.07 3.14 -2.46
N GLU A 58 0.74 2.35 -1.63
CA GLU A 58 2.21 2.40 -1.50
C GLU A 58 2.89 1.88 -2.77
N ALA A 59 2.33 0.86 -3.42
CA ALA A 59 2.81 0.35 -4.70
C ALA A 59 2.71 1.42 -5.81
N LEU A 60 1.55 2.07 -5.95
CA LEU A 60 1.37 3.19 -6.90
C LEU A 60 2.37 4.33 -6.62
N SER A 61 2.53 4.70 -5.35
CA SER A 61 3.48 5.75 -4.97
C SER A 61 4.91 5.44 -5.45
N ARG A 62 5.30 4.17 -5.42
CA ARG A 62 6.65 3.68 -5.75
C ARG A 62 6.82 3.32 -7.23
N GLY A 63 5.82 3.55 -8.07
CA GLY A 63 5.94 3.42 -9.53
C GLY A 63 5.26 2.20 -10.14
N ALA A 64 4.37 1.50 -9.43
CA ALA A 64 3.47 0.56 -10.06
C ALA A 64 2.60 1.28 -11.12
N GLY A 65 2.40 0.63 -12.27
CA GLY A 65 1.65 1.19 -13.39
C GLY A 65 0.14 1.18 -13.15
N GLU A 66 -0.36 0.10 -12.56
CA GLU A 66 -1.75 -0.03 -12.15
C GLU A 66 -1.89 -0.88 -10.89
N VAL A 67 -2.98 -0.64 -10.15
CA VAL A 67 -3.33 -1.46 -8.98
C VAL A 67 -4.82 -1.73 -8.97
N ILE A 68 -5.17 -3.02 -8.87
CA ILE A 68 -6.53 -3.49 -8.64
C ILE A 68 -6.69 -3.74 -7.15
N PHE A 69 -7.68 -3.09 -6.53
CA PHE A 69 -8.02 -3.26 -5.13
C PHE A 69 -9.26 -4.14 -5.02
N VAL A 70 -9.17 -5.20 -4.23
CA VAL A 70 -10.29 -6.09 -3.90
C VAL A 70 -10.46 -6.08 -2.38
N ASP A 71 -11.71 -5.94 -1.94
CA ASP A 71 -12.08 -6.06 -0.54
C ASP A 71 -13.54 -6.53 -0.43
N CYS A 72 -13.89 -7.12 0.71
CA CYS A 72 -15.25 -7.57 1.00
C CYS A 72 -16.11 -6.53 1.75
N GLY A 73 -15.50 -5.48 2.32
CA GLY A 73 -16.18 -4.49 3.16
C GLY A 73 -16.42 -4.97 4.59
#